data_AF-A0A3M0K8P3-F1
#
_entry.id   AF-A0A3M0K8P3-F1
#
_cell.length_a   1.000
_cell.length_b   1.000
_cell.length_c   1.000
_cell.angle_alpha   90.00
_cell.angle_beta   90.00
_cell.angle_gamma   90.00
#
_symmetry.space_group_name_H-M   'P 1'
#
loop_
_entity.id
_entity.type
_entity.pdbx_description
1 polymer ?
#
loop_
_entity_poly.entity_id
_entity_poly.type
_entity_poly.pdbx_seq_one_letter_code
_entity_poly.pdbx_strand_id
1 'polypeptide(L)'
;MEKPLRYLLPELWQNPETAVDNNNLPILLEHLCGDGEWVSALKQAQEIPLAVLEHIKDAAFKAFFSIQPDGPIQPYRKIKQLPSEPFVTFVERLTRPIELQVKNEGAQEQVLEEMALTNANEHCKAAILSLPLEPVPTLDDMLHVCTKKCSLHDGSPKPQFQRCIQATAKSSRRHAPCVCATATAQDKNEMSPVRSGWALGLSMPFKEAISGFSG
;
A
#
# COMPACT_ATOMS: atom_id res chain seq x y z
N MET A 1 15.43 -11.83 -10.23
CA MET A 1 14.99 -12.38 -8.92
C MET A 1 15.86 -13.55 -8.46
N GLU A 2 16.59 -14.24 -9.35
CA GLU A 2 17.44 -15.38 -8.97
C GLU A 2 18.54 -15.09 -7.95
N LYS A 3 19.18 -13.91 -7.99
CA LYS A 3 20.31 -13.59 -7.11
C LYS A 3 19.96 -13.69 -5.61
N PRO A 4 18.88 -13.05 -5.12
CA PRO A 4 18.40 -13.24 -3.74
C PRO A 4 18.10 -14.70 -3.38
N LEU A 5 17.43 -15.43 -4.27
CA LEU A 5 16.99 -16.81 -3.99
C LEU A 5 18.15 -17.80 -3.89
N ARG A 6 19.27 -17.54 -4.58
CA ARG A 6 20.51 -18.33 -4.45
C ARG A 6 21.14 -18.27 -3.06
N TYR A 7 20.89 -17.21 -2.28
CA TYR A 7 21.37 -17.10 -0.90
C TYR A 7 20.46 -17.80 0.12
N LEU A 8 19.19 -18.05 -0.22
CA LEU A 8 18.25 -18.74 0.67
C LEU A 8 18.45 -20.26 0.69
N LEU A 9 18.91 -20.86 -0.41
CA LEU A 9 19.11 -22.31 -0.48
C LEU A 9 20.03 -22.85 0.64
N PRO A 10 21.21 -22.24 0.90
CA PRO A 10 22.03 -22.62 2.05
C PRO A 10 21.34 -22.45 3.41
N GLU A 11 20.41 -21.50 3.56
CA GLU A 11 19.66 -21.30 4.81
C GLU A 11 18.61 -22.41 4.99
N LEU A 12 17.87 -22.73 3.93
CA LEU A 12 16.85 -23.79 3.94
C LEU A 12 17.45 -25.17 4.21
N TRP A 13 18.66 -25.45 3.71
CA TRP A 13 19.35 -26.71 3.96
C TRP A 13 19.91 -26.88 5.38
N GLN A 14 19.97 -25.81 6.19
CA GLN A 14 20.40 -25.91 7.59
C GLN A 14 19.32 -26.52 8.48
N ASN A 15 18.05 -26.50 8.05
CA ASN A 15 16.94 -27.09 8.78
C ASN A 15 16.39 -28.31 8.02
N PRO A 16 16.36 -29.51 8.62
CA PRO A 16 15.86 -30.72 7.95
C PRO A 16 14.40 -30.62 7.48
N GLU A 17 13.56 -29.80 8.13
CA GLU A 17 12.16 -29.60 7.73
C GLU A 17 12.00 -28.73 6.47
N THR A 18 13.01 -27.94 6.12
CA THR A 18 13.01 -27.07 4.94
C THR A 18 14.00 -27.50 3.88
N ALA A 19 14.80 -28.53 4.15
CA ALA A 19 15.83 -29.01 3.25
C ALA A 19 15.29 -29.90 2.12
N VAL A 20 14.14 -30.55 2.36
CA VAL A 20 13.47 -31.45 1.43
C VAL A 20 12.03 -31.03 1.19
N ASP A 21 11.47 -31.45 0.06
CA ASP A 21 10.07 -31.31 -0.28
C ASP A 21 9.20 -32.39 0.39
N ASN A 22 7.88 -32.35 0.20
CA ASN A 22 6.96 -33.34 0.78
C ASN A 22 7.15 -34.77 0.21
N ASN A 23 7.89 -34.91 -0.89
CA ASN A 23 8.26 -36.18 -1.50
C ASN A 23 9.66 -36.67 -1.06
N ASN A 24 10.31 -35.98 -0.10
CA ASN A 24 11.68 -36.20 0.36
C ASN A 24 12.78 -35.97 -0.70
N LEU A 25 12.51 -35.14 -1.71
CA LEU A 25 13.52 -34.66 -2.66
C LEU A 25 14.13 -33.35 -2.15
N PRO A 26 15.42 -33.08 -2.41
CA PRO A 26 16.06 -31.86 -1.95
C PRO A 26 15.41 -30.62 -2.58
N ILE A 27 15.19 -29.57 -1.77
CA ILE A 27 14.74 -28.28 -2.29
C ILE A 27 15.83 -27.69 -3.18
N LEU A 28 15.46 -27.35 -4.42
CA LEU A 28 16.33 -26.77 -5.44
C LEU A 28 15.87 -25.35 -5.82
N LEU A 29 16.72 -24.63 -6.56
CA LEU A 29 16.42 -23.29 -7.04
C LEU A 29 15.12 -23.22 -7.86
N GLU A 30 14.82 -24.26 -8.63
CA GLU A 30 13.60 -24.35 -9.45
C GLU A 30 12.32 -24.31 -8.59
N HIS A 31 12.35 -24.90 -7.38
CA HIS A 31 11.22 -24.84 -6.44
C HIS A 31 10.98 -23.41 -5.98
N LEU A 32 12.06 -22.66 -5.70
CA LEU A 32 12.00 -21.29 -5.20
C LEU A 32 11.58 -20.28 -6.27
N CYS A 33 11.99 -20.52 -7.52
CA CYS A 33 11.67 -19.64 -8.65
C CYS A 33 10.31 -19.99 -9.31
N GLY A 34 9.78 -21.19 -9.08
CA GLY A 34 8.59 -21.68 -9.80
C GLY A 34 8.88 -21.99 -11.27
N ASP A 35 10.11 -22.40 -11.57
CA ASP A 35 10.56 -22.68 -12.94
C ASP A 35 10.39 -24.17 -13.28
N GLY A 36 10.41 -24.50 -14.59
CA GLY A 36 10.34 -25.87 -15.06
C GLY A 36 9.01 -26.54 -14.70
N GLU A 37 9.06 -27.64 -13.94
CA GLU A 37 7.85 -28.34 -13.51
C GLU A 37 7.12 -27.64 -12.35
N TRP A 38 7.75 -26.65 -11.72
CA TRP A 38 7.23 -25.91 -10.57
C TRP A 38 6.37 -24.70 -10.95
N VAL A 39 6.09 -24.51 -12.24
CA VAL A 39 5.17 -23.46 -12.74
C VAL A 39 3.72 -23.70 -12.26
N SER A 40 3.35 -24.95 -11.97
CA SER A 40 2.02 -25.31 -11.49
C SER A 40 1.84 -24.95 -10.01
N ALA A 41 0.97 -23.99 -9.72
CA ALA A 41 0.62 -23.61 -8.35
C ALA A 41 0.07 -24.78 -7.52
N LEU A 42 -0.67 -25.70 -8.16
CA LEU A 42 -1.20 -26.89 -7.48
C LEU A 42 -0.07 -27.84 -7.07
N LYS A 43 0.92 -28.04 -7.96
CA LYS A 43 2.11 -28.84 -7.63
C LYS A 43 2.89 -28.20 -6.49
N GLN A 44 3.12 -26.89 -6.56
CA GLN A 44 3.80 -26.16 -5.50
C GLN A 44 3.08 -26.29 -4.14
N ALA A 45 1.76 -26.11 -4.10
CA ALA A 45 0.98 -26.20 -2.87
C ALA A 45 0.96 -27.63 -2.27
N GLN A 46 1.08 -28.66 -3.10
CA GLN A 46 1.07 -30.06 -2.67
C GLN A 46 2.46 -30.56 -2.27
N GLU A 47 3.50 -30.16 -3.00
CA GLU A 47 4.83 -30.76 -2.90
C GLU A 47 5.82 -29.87 -2.14
N ILE A 48 5.64 -28.55 -2.11
CA ILE A 48 6.54 -27.65 -1.37
C ILE A 48 6.02 -27.47 0.08
N PRO A 49 6.85 -27.72 1.10
CA PRO A 49 6.46 -27.50 2.49
C PRO A 49 6.11 -26.03 2.77
N LEU A 50 5.13 -25.81 3.64
CA LEU A 50 4.67 -24.46 4.00
C LEU A 50 5.81 -23.57 4.52
N ALA A 51 6.70 -24.13 5.35
CA ALA A 51 7.86 -23.40 5.87
C ALA A 51 8.78 -22.87 4.75
N VAL A 52 8.95 -23.63 3.66
CA VAL A 52 9.73 -23.19 2.49
C VAL A 52 9.00 -22.06 1.75
N LEU A 53 7.68 -22.19 1.57
CA LEU A 53 6.86 -21.14 0.94
C LEU A 53 6.90 -19.82 1.74
N GLU A 54 6.93 -19.88 3.07
CA GLU A 54 7.07 -18.69 3.92
C GLU A 54 8.40 -17.97 3.69
N HIS A 55 9.51 -18.70 3.56
CA HIS A 55 10.83 -18.13 3.26
C HIS A 55 10.87 -17.50 1.87
N ILE A 56 10.27 -18.16 0.86
CA ILE A 56 10.14 -17.60 -0.50
C ILE A 56 9.36 -16.29 -0.46
N LYS A 57 8.22 -16.26 0.26
CA LYS A 57 7.41 -15.05 0.45
C LYS A 57 8.23 -13.93 1.08
N ASP A 58 8.97 -14.21 2.15
CA ASP A 58 9.78 -13.21 2.85
C ASP A 58 10.91 -12.67 1.97
N ALA A 59 11.55 -13.54 1.19
CA ALA A 59 12.58 -13.13 0.25
C ALA A 59 12.02 -12.33 -0.91
N ALA A 60 10.87 -12.72 -1.46
CA ALA A 60 10.18 -11.97 -2.50
C ALA A 60 9.77 -10.59 -1.98
N PHE A 61 9.26 -10.52 -0.74
CA PHE A 61 8.95 -9.26 -0.07
C PHE A 61 10.19 -8.38 0.05
N LYS A 62 11.28 -8.88 0.64
CA LYS A 62 12.55 -8.15 0.75
C LYS A 62 13.07 -7.69 -0.61
N ALA A 63 13.04 -8.55 -1.61
CA ALA A 63 13.49 -8.24 -2.96
C ALA A 63 12.64 -7.13 -3.59
N PHE A 64 11.32 -7.19 -3.45
CA PHE A 64 10.38 -6.20 -3.97
C PHE A 64 10.66 -4.81 -3.39
N PHE A 65 10.80 -4.70 -2.06
CA PHE A 65 11.10 -3.42 -1.41
C PHE A 65 12.54 -2.94 -1.62
N SER A 66 13.43 -3.81 -2.09
CA SER A 66 14.80 -3.45 -2.48
C SER A 66 14.91 -2.90 -3.91
N ILE A 67 13.83 -2.95 -4.70
CA ILE A 67 13.82 -2.37 -6.05
C ILE A 67 13.90 -0.85 -5.91
N GLN A 68 15.03 -0.29 -6.34
CA GLN A 68 15.16 1.16 -6.48
C GLN A 68 14.49 1.62 -7.77
N PRO A 69 13.88 2.81 -7.79
CA PRO A 69 13.32 3.36 -9.02
C PRO A 69 14.45 3.61 -10.03
N ASP A 70 14.17 3.38 -11.31
CA ASP A 70 15.12 3.68 -12.38
C ASP A 70 15.28 5.19 -12.55
N GLY A 71 16.54 5.63 -12.60
CA GLY A 71 16.93 7.01 -12.90
C GLY A 71 17.32 7.87 -11.69
N PRO A 72 17.81 9.11 -11.94
CA PRO A 72 18.24 10.00 -10.88
C PRO A 72 17.08 10.48 -10.01
N ILE A 73 17.13 10.20 -8.72
CA ILE A 73 16.17 10.75 -7.75
C ILE A 73 16.57 12.20 -7.45
N GLN A 74 15.66 13.15 -7.70
CA GLN A 74 15.88 14.54 -7.34
C GLN A 74 15.96 14.70 -5.81
N PRO A 75 16.87 15.53 -5.27
CA PRO A 75 16.87 15.85 -3.84
C PRO A 75 15.52 16.42 -3.39
N TYR A 76 14.92 15.88 -2.33
CA TYR A 76 13.56 16.27 -1.91
C TYR A 76 13.43 17.79 -1.64
N ARG A 77 14.52 18.42 -1.16
CA ARG A 77 14.62 19.87 -0.91
C ARG A 77 14.42 20.75 -2.15
N LYS A 78 14.58 20.19 -3.35
CA LYS A 78 14.40 20.92 -4.62
C LYS A 78 12.99 20.82 -5.19
N ILE A 79 12.14 19.98 -4.60
CA ILE A 79 10.79 19.73 -5.08
C ILE A 79 9.88 20.83 -4.54
N LYS A 80 9.32 21.60 -5.45
CA LYS A 80 8.32 22.63 -5.15
C LYS A 80 7.05 22.37 -5.94
N GLN A 81 5.92 22.77 -5.38
CA GLN A 81 4.65 22.72 -6.06
C GLN A 81 4.67 23.68 -7.25
N LEU A 82 4.24 23.22 -8.43
CA LEU A 82 4.10 24.09 -9.60
C LEU A 82 2.88 25.03 -9.43
N PRO A 83 2.84 26.17 -10.15
CA PRO A 83 1.73 27.13 -10.02
C PRO A 83 0.34 26.53 -10.26
N SER A 84 0.22 25.56 -11.18
CA SER A 84 -1.04 24.90 -11.55
C SER A 84 -1.12 23.44 -11.08
N GLU A 85 -0.14 22.96 -10.31
CA GLU A 85 -0.12 21.58 -9.83
C GLU A 85 -1.05 21.42 -8.61
N PRO A 86 -1.97 20.43 -8.61
CA PRO A 86 -2.77 20.11 -7.45
C PRO A 86 -1.90 19.73 -6.25
N PHE A 87 -2.32 20.14 -5.05
CA PHE A 87 -1.53 19.88 -3.83
C PHE A 87 -1.28 18.38 -3.59
N VAL A 88 -2.28 17.53 -3.88
CA VAL A 88 -2.16 16.06 -3.79
C VAL A 88 -1.03 15.54 -4.69
N THR A 89 -0.97 15.97 -5.94
CA THR A 89 0.06 15.55 -6.90
C THR A 89 1.46 16.00 -6.47
N PHE A 90 1.56 17.22 -5.91
CA PHE A 90 2.82 17.70 -5.35
C PHE A 90 3.28 16.85 -4.16
N VAL A 91 2.38 16.53 -3.23
CA VAL A 91 2.67 15.68 -2.07
C VAL A 91 3.13 14.30 -2.51
N GLU A 92 2.40 13.64 -3.42
CA GLU A 92 2.78 12.33 -3.98
C GLU A 92 4.21 12.33 -4.55
N ARG A 93 4.54 13.39 -5.30
CA ARG A 93 5.85 13.55 -5.93
C ARG A 93 6.97 13.85 -4.92
N LEU A 94 6.62 14.45 -3.77
CA LEU A 94 7.52 14.76 -2.67
C LEU A 94 7.75 13.55 -1.74
N THR A 95 6.75 12.70 -1.55
CA THR A 95 6.81 11.51 -0.67
C THR A 95 7.95 10.58 -1.07
N ARG A 96 8.01 10.16 -2.35
CA ARG A 96 8.97 9.14 -2.78
C ARG A 96 10.44 9.54 -2.57
N PRO A 97 10.87 10.78 -2.90
CA PRO A 97 12.24 11.23 -2.60
C PRO A 97 12.56 11.32 -1.11
N ILE A 98 11.57 11.59 -0.25
CA ILE A 98 11.76 11.60 1.22
C ILE A 98 11.96 10.17 1.73
N GLU A 99 11.13 9.21 1.33
CA GLU A 99 11.28 7.79 1.69
C GLU A 99 12.68 7.26 1.37
N LEU A 100 13.25 7.67 0.23
CA LEU A 100 14.54 7.18 -0.24
C LEU A 100 15.74 7.92 0.36
N GLN A 101 15.59 9.18 0.78
CA GLN A 101 16.71 10.02 1.26
C GLN A 101 16.75 10.18 2.78
N VAL A 102 15.62 10.03 3.46
CA VAL A 102 15.51 10.16 4.92
C VAL A 102 15.53 8.77 5.54
N LYS A 103 16.67 8.41 6.14
CA LYS A 103 16.90 7.08 6.73
C LYS A 103 16.05 6.79 7.97
N ASN A 104 15.70 7.82 8.74
CA ASN A 104 14.87 7.66 9.93
C ASN A 104 13.40 7.67 9.52
N GLU A 105 12.79 6.50 9.44
CA GLU A 105 11.37 6.33 9.09
C GLU A 105 10.45 7.16 10.00
N GLY A 106 10.75 7.24 11.30
CA GLY A 106 9.98 8.03 12.25
C GLY A 106 10.06 9.55 12.04
N ALA A 107 11.00 10.03 11.23
CA ALA A 107 11.13 11.45 10.87
C ALA A 107 10.59 11.78 9.47
N GLN A 108 10.25 10.77 8.65
CA GLN A 108 9.82 10.99 7.27
C GLN A 108 8.52 11.80 7.20
N GLU A 109 7.57 11.52 8.09
CA GLU A 109 6.29 12.24 8.17
C GLU A 109 6.50 13.72 8.50
N GLN A 110 7.31 14.01 9.53
CA GLN A 110 7.63 15.40 9.92
C GLN A 110 8.34 16.16 8.79
N VAL A 111 9.27 15.51 8.10
CA VAL A 111 9.96 16.12 6.94
C VAL A 111 8.98 16.35 5.79
N LEU A 112 8.05 15.42 5.54
CA LEU A 112 7.03 15.57 4.50
C LEU A 112 6.09 16.74 4.80
N GLU A 113 5.61 16.86 6.03
CA GLU A 113 4.76 17.97 6.47
C GLU A 113 5.48 19.32 6.36
N GLU A 114 6.71 19.41 6.87
CA GLU A 114 7.52 20.63 6.82
C GLU A 114 7.80 21.06 5.37
N MET A 115 8.18 20.12 4.51
CA MET A 115 8.46 20.40 3.10
C MET A 115 7.19 20.73 2.32
N ALA A 116 6.07 20.05 2.61
CA ALA A 116 4.79 20.33 1.97
C ALA A 116 4.30 21.75 2.29
N LEU A 117 4.39 22.17 3.56
CA LEU A 117 4.06 23.53 4.00
C LEU A 117 5.00 24.58 3.39
N THR A 118 6.31 24.33 3.43
CA THR A 118 7.32 25.31 3.01
C THR A 118 7.31 25.54 1.49
N ASN A 119 7.15 24.47 0.71
CA ASN A 119 7.27 24.45 -0.74
C ASN A 119 5.92 24.44 -1.50
N ALA A 120 4.81 24.58 -0.78
CA ALA A 120 3.50 24.85 -1.38
C ALA A 120 3.53 26.10 -2.25
N ASN A 121 2.70 26.12 -3.31
CA ASN A 121 2.47 27.30 -4.12
C ASN A 121 1.63 28.33 -3.34
N GLU A 122 1.59 29.58 -3.83
CA GLU A 122 0.96 30.70 -3.11
C GLU A 122 -0.51 30.43 -2.73
N HIS A 123 -1.28 29.78 -3.62
CA HIS A 123 -2.68 29.47 -3.36
C HIS A 123 -2.84 28.41 -2.26
N CYS A 124 -2.10 27.31 -2.34
CA CYS A 124 -2.13 26.26 -1.33
C CYS A 124 -1.58 26.77 0.00
N LYS A 125 -0.52 27.58 -0.03
CA LYS A 125 0.06 28.21 1.15
C LYS A 125 -0.94 29.12 1.86
N ALA A 126 -1.68 29.96 1.13
CA ALA A 126 -2.74 30.78 1.70
C ALA A 126 -3.88 29.94 2.30
N ALA A 127 -4.25 28.82 1.64
CA ALA A 127 -5.23 27.89 2.17
C ALA A 127 -4.75 27.22 3.47
N ILE A 128 -3.49 26.75 3.51
CA ILE A 128 -2.91 26.09 4.68
C ILE A 128 -2.75 27.06 5.85
N LEU A 129 -2.30 28.29 5.61
CA LEU A 129 -2.15 29.33 6.64
C LEU A 129 -3.49 29.80 7.25
N SER A 130 -4.63 29.34 6.73
CA SER A 130 -5.92 29.56 7.36
C SER A 130 -6.25 28.55 8.48
N LEU A 131 -5.44 27.50 8.61
CA LEU A 131 -5.51 26.56 9.72
C LEU A 131 -4.80 27.16 10.95
N PRO A 132 -5.17 26.74 12.17
CA PRO A 132 -4.38 27.02 13.35
C PRO A 132 -2.95 26.49 13.16
N LEU A 133 -1.93 27.29 13.53
CA LEU A 133 -0.52 26.88 13.46
C LEU A 133 -0.09 26.05 14.67
N GLU A 134 -0.91 26.02 15.73
CA GLU A 134 -0.69 25.23 16.94
C GLU A 134 -1.95 24.39 17.22
N PRO A 135 -1.86 23.05 17.18
CA PRO A 135 -0.68 22.26 16.78
C PRO A 135 -0.31 22.45 15.29
N VAL A 136 0.90 22.02 14.91
CA VAL A 136 1.36 22.06 13.51
C VAL A 136 0.33 21.34 12.62
N PRO A 137 -0.09 21.96 11.48
CA PRO A 137 -1.04 21.33 10.57
C PRO A 137 -0.53 19.98 10.07
N THR A 138 -1.35 18.94 10.21
CA THR A 138 -1.01 17.62 9.69
C THR A 138 -1.10 17.60 8.17
N LEU A 139 -0.49 16.59 7.53
CA LEU A 139 -0.62 16.42 6.09
C LEU A 139 -2.09 16.29 5.64
N ASP A 140 -2.94 15.62 6.43
CA ASP A 140 -4.37 15.47 6.15
C ASP A 140 -5.10 16.81 6.19
N ASP A 141 -4.83 17.63 7.21
CA ASP A 141 -5.41 18.98 7.33
C ASP A 141 -5.06 19.83 6.10
N MET A 142 -3.80 19.77 5.68
CA MET A 142 -3.30 20.48 4.49
C MET A 142 -3.98 19.98 3.21
N LEU A 143 -4.13 18.66 3.03
CA LEU A 143 -4.83 18.09 1.88
C LEU A 143 -6.31 18.48 1.84
N HIS A 144 -6.98 18.44 3.00
CA HIS A 144 -8.38 18.79 3.13
C HIS A 144 -8.64 20.26 2.77
N VAL A 145 -7.84 21.18 3.35
CA VAL A 145 -8.03 22.62 3.12
C VAL A 145 -7.66 23.02 1.69
N CYS A 146 -6.59 22.44 1.12
CA CYS A 146 -6.20 22.70 -0.25
C CYS A 146 -7.24 22.20 -1.26
N THR A 147 -7.82 21.01 -1.03
CA THR A 147 -8.90 20.49 -1.89
C THR A 147 -10.13 21.40 -1.85
N LYS A 148 -10.50 21.87 -0.65
CA LYS A 148 -11.68 22.72 -0.46
C LYS A 148 -11.51 24.14 -0.99
N LYS A 149 -10.32 24.74 -0.83
CA LYS A 149 -10.09 26.17 -1.12
C LYS A 149 -9.34 26.45 -2.42
N CYS A 150 -8.55 25.50 -2.92
CA CYS A 150 -7.80 25.66 -4.18
C CYS A 150 -8.55 25.08 -5.40
N SER A 151 -9.72 24.47 -5.17
CA SER A 151 -10.70 24.30 -6.24
C SER A 151 -11.19 25.68 -6.67
N LEU A 152 -10.88 26.08 -7.90
CA LEU A 152 -11.37 27.25 -8.67
C LEU A 152 -10.34 28.37 -8.86
N HIS A 153 -9.55 28.27 -9.93
CA HIS A 153 -9.21 29.40 -10.82
C HIS A 153 -8.65 28.88 -12.16
N ASP A 154 -9.50 28.24 -12.97
CA ASP A 154 -9.38 28.25 -14.44
C ASP A 154 -10.79 28.12 -15.03
N GLY A 155 -11.13 29.02 -15.94
CA GLY A 155 -12.38 29.06 -16.68
C GLY A 155 -12.43 28.05 -17.84
N SER A 156 -12.21 26.76 -17.56
CA SER A 156 -12.38 25.68 -18.53
C SER A 156 -13.40 24.63 -18.04
N PRO A 157 -14.21 24.02 -18.94
CA PRO A 157 -15.33 23.17 -18.52
C PRO A 157 -14.83 21.86 -17.90
N LYS A 158 -15.28 21.57 -16.68
CA LYS A 158 -14.96 20.37 -15.92
C LYS A 158 -15.36 19.09 -16.69
N PRO A 159 -14.46 18.11 -16.94
CA PRO A 159 -14.88 16.76 -17.21
C PRO A 159 -15.45 16.14 -15.92
N GLN A 160 -16.65 15.61 -16.06
CA GLN A 160 -17.51 15.16 -14.97
C GLN A 160 -17.05 13.78 -14.49
N PHE A 161 -16.19 13.72 -13.48
CA PHE A 161 -15.99 12.50 -12.69
C PHE A 161 -16.50 12.71 -11.27
N GLN A 162 -17.82 12.89 -11.15
CA GLN A 162 -18.51 12.78 -9.87
C GLN A 162 -19.79 11.98 -10.08
N ARG A 163 -19.67 10.65 -10.07
CA ARG A 163 -20.78 9.76 -9.69
C ARG A 163 -20.28 8.34 -9.47
N CYS A 164 -20.15 7.96 -8.21
CA CYS A 164 -20.86 6.81 -7.66
C CYS A 164 -20.51 6.66 -6.17
N ILE A 165 -21.21 7.37 -5.30
CA ILE A 165 -21.85 6.76 -4.12
C ILE A 165 -23.12 7.59 -3.88
N GLN A 166 -24.28 7.00 -4.16
CA GLN A 166 -25.43 6.91 -3.23
C GLN A 166 -26.71 6.46 -3.95
N ALA A 167 -27.41 5.56 -3.25
CA ALA A 167 -28.81 5.16 -3.37
C ALA A 167 -29.16 4.11 -4.45
N THR A 168 -28.93 2.83 -4.10
CA THR A 168 -29.86 1.76 -4.49
C THR A 168 -31.16 1.92 -3.70
N ALA A 169 -32.24 2.34 -4.35
CA ALA A 169 -33.59 2.01 -3.91
C ALA A 169 -34.60 2.08 -5.06
N LYS A 170 -35.40 1.01 -5.14
CA LYS A 170 -36.66 0.81 -5.88
C LYS A 170 -36.53 0.15 -7.26
N SER A 171 -36.56 -1.19 -7.24
CA SER A 171 -37.35 -1.94 -8.20
C SER A 171 -38.13 -3.04 -7.50
N SER A 172 -39.43 -3.01 -7.74
CA SER A 172 -40.47 -3.87 -7.22
C SER A 172 -40.31 -5.32 -7.67
N ARG A 173 -40.36 -6.26 -6.73
CA ARG A 173 -40.92 -7.59 -7.00
C ARG A 173 -41.56 -8.17 -5.73
N ARG A 174 -42.84 -8.49 -5.85
CA ARG A 174 -43.67 -9.20 -4.88
C ARG A 174 -43.13 -10.64 -4.76
N HIS A 175 -42.99 -11.16 -3.56
CA HIS A 175 -43.59 -12.42 -3.08
C HIS A 175 -43.15 -12.73 -1.64
N ALA A 176 -44.17 -13.02 -0.82
CA ALA A 176 -44.33 -13.62 0.51
C ALA A 176 -43.12 -14.02 1.43
N PRO A 177 -43.34 -14.06 2.76
CA PRO A 177 -42.30 -14.05 3.80
C PRO A 177 -41.88 -15.44 4.27
N CYS A 178 -40.65 -15.57 4.77
CA CYS A 178 -40.26 -16.67 5.66
C CYS A 178 -39.67 -16.06 6.94
N VAL A 179 -40.28 -16.45 8.06
CA VAL A 179 -39.98 -16.05 9.44
C VAL A 179 -38.96 -17.04 10.04
N CYS A 180 -38.29 -16.59 11.10
CA CYS A 180 -37.43 -17.30 12.08
C CYS A 180 -35.96 -16.86 11.95
N ALA A 181 -35.20 -16.56 13.00
CA ALA A 181 -35.47 -16.44 14.43
C ALA A 181 -34.36 -15.56 15.04
N THR A 182 -34.65 -14.91 16.16
CA THR A 182 -33.71 -14.16 17.00
C THR A 182 -32.69 -15.08 17.67
N ALA A 183 -31.42 -14.69 17.69
CA ALA A 183 -30.44 -15.16 18.67
C ALA A 183 -29.52 -14.01 19.10
N THR A 184 -29.42 -13.85 20.41
CA THR A 184 -28.68 -12.86 21.21
C THR A 184 -27.22 -13.29 21.48
N ALA A 185 -26.46 -12.36 22.07
CA ALA A 185 -25.18 -12.48 22.81
C ALA A 185 -23.92 -12.10 21.99
N GLN A 186 -23.32 -10.94 22.26
CA GLN A 186 -22.39 -10.57 23.36
C GLN A 186 -20.92 -10.87 23.05
N ASP A 187 -20.22 -9.77 22.75
CA ASP A 187 -18.97 -9.31 23.37
C ASP A 187 -17.84 -10.32 23.63
N LYS A 188 -16.75 -10.18 22.86
CA LYS A 188 -15.39 -10.46 23.32
C LYS A 188 -14.44 -9.41 22.78
N ASN A 189 -14.06 -8.53 23.70
CA ASN A 189 -12.86 -7.71 23.71
C ASN A 189 -11.60 -8.56 23.42
N GLU A 190 -10.87 -8.28 22.34
CA GLU A 190 -9.48 -8.73 22.19
C GLU A 190 -8.63 -7.74 21.36
N MET A 191 -7.80 -7.01 22.10
CA MET A 191 -6.49 -6.44 21.80
C MET A 191 -6.10 -6.11 20.35
N SER A 192 -5.93 -4.81 20.09
CA SER A 192 -5.29 -4.25 18.90
C SER A 192 -3.81 -4.65 18.78
N PRO A 193 -3.31 -4.91 17.56
CA PRO A 193 -1.91 -4.67 17.22
C PRO A 193 -1.80 -3.29 16.55
N VAL A 194 -0.95 -2.43 17.11
CA VAL A 194 -0.49 -1.17 16.50
C VAL A 194 0.03 -1.49 15.10
N ARG A 195 -0.70 -1.03 14.09
CA ARG A 195 -0.34 -1.15 12.67
C ARG A 195 -0.18 0.27 12.14
N SER A 196 1.02 0.84 12.27
CA SER A 196 1.43 2.05 11.56
C SER A 196 1.62 1.73 10.08
N GLY A 197 0.50 1.49 9.40
CA GLY A 197 0.42 1.26 7.96
C GLY A 197 0.11 2.58 7.26
N TRP A 198 1.13 3.40 7.04
CA TRP A 198 1.04 4.57 6.18
C TRP A 198 1.19 4.11 4.73
N ALA A 199 0.11 3.55 4.21
CA ALA A 199 -0.14 3.57 2.77
C ALA A 199 -1.25 4.60 2.58
N LEU A 200 -0.87 5.85 2.30
CA LEU A 200 -1.79 6.76 1.64
C LEU A 200 -2.30 6.02 0.40
N GLY A 201 -3.59 5.73 0.39
CA GLY A 201 -4.28 4.95 -0.65
C GLY A 201 -4.37 5.68 -1.99
N LEU A 202 -3.28 6.33 -2.41
CA LEU A 202 -3.15 7.09 -3.64
C LEU A 202 -2.44 6.30 -4.76
N SER A 203 -2.01 5.06 -4.49
CA SER A 203 -1.84 4.04 -5.54
C SER A 203 -1.87 2.63 -4.95
N MET A 204 -3.04 1.99 -4.99
CA MET A 204 -3.14 0.53 -4.86
C MET A 204 -4.04 -0.01 -5.98
N PRO A 205 -3.50 -0.88 -6.83
CA PRO A 205 -4.23 -2.09 -7.17
C PRO A 205 -3.26 -3.26 -7.05
N PHE A 206 -3.03 -3.77 -5.84
CA PHE A 206 -2.43 -5.11 -5.73
C PHE A 206 -2.66 -5.87 -4.42
N LYS A 207 -3.25 -5.26 -3.38
CA LYS A 207 -3.48 -5.96 -2.10
C LYS A 207 -4.74 -6.83 -2.03
N GLU A 208 -5.56 -6.90 -3.07
CA GLU A 208 -6.79 -7.75 -3.09
C GLU A 208 -6.67 -9.05 -3.93
N ALA A 209 -5.48 -9.42 -4.42
CA ALA A 209 -5.36 -10.61 -5.28
C ALA A 209 -5.19 -11.95 -4.53
N ILE A 210 -5.01 -11.97 -3.20
CA ILE A 210 -4.75 -13.23 -2.45
C ILE A 210 -5.67 -13.37 -1.23
N SER A 211 -6.97 -13.17 -1.42
CA SER A 211 -8.00 -13.62 -0.47
C SER A 211 -9.13 -14.41 -1.14
N GLY A 212 -8.93 -14.83 -2.40
CA GLY A 212 -9.92 -15.55 -3.21
C GLY A 212 -9.72 -17.07 -3.34
N PHE A 213 -8.78 -17.67 -2.60
CA PHE A 213 -8.60 -19.14 -2.59
C PHE A 213 -8.71 -19.68 -1.15
N SER A 214 -9.93 -19.66 -0.63
CA SER A 214 -10.36 -20.61 0.39
C SER A 214 -11.86 -20.79 0.25
N GLY A 215 -12.21 -21.76 -0.59
CA GLY A 215 -13.56 -22.28 -0.81
C GLY A 215 -13.43 -23.65 -1.46
#